data_AF-A0AAD6ZJV2-F1
#
_entry.id   AF-A0AAD6ZJV2-F1
#
_cell.length_a   1.000
_cell.length_b   1.000
_cell.length_c   1.000
_cell.angle_alpha   90.00
_cell.angle_beta   90.00
_cell.angle_gamma   90.00
#
_symmetry.space_group_name_H-M   'P 1'
#
loop_
_entity.id
_entity.type
_entity.pdbx_description
1 polymer ?
#
loop_
_entity_poly.entity_id
_entity_poly.type
_entity_poly.pdbx_seq_one_letter_code
_entity_poly.pdbx_strand_id
1 'polypeptide(L)'
;KAVRGALVNIPNTLERTYNEVVDRINRQNEDDRKLAWLTLSWVTNAKRPLRPCELTEALAVEPGTNALDLENLPDMETIVSVCAGVVVISEEDDTIRLIHYTIQNYLERIQAREFPDASTQITATCITYLSFDF
;
A
#
# COMPACT_ATOMS: atom_id res chain seq x y z
N LYS A 1 9.37 39.98 4.54
CA LYS A 1 9.08 39.57 3.15
C LYS A 1 9.92 38.34 2.76
N ALA A 2 9.87 37.25 3.56
CA ALA A 2 10.67 36.03 3.35
C ALA A 2 9.83 34.73 3.45
N VAL A 3 8.52 34.83 3.67
CA VAL A 3 7.61 33.67 3.85
C VAL A 3 7.05 33.17 2.51
N ARG A 4 7.21 33.93 1.41
CA ARG A 4 6.68 33.57 0.07
C ARG A 4 7.66 32.81 -0.83
N GLY A 5 8.96 32.81 -0.54
CA GLY A 5 9.96 32.08 -1.34
C GLY A 5 10.07 30.58 -0.99
N ALA A 6 9.79 30.22 0.26
CA ALA A 6 9.85 28.84 0.73
C ALA A 6 8.73 27.95 0.17
N LEU A 7 7.56 28.53 -0.14
CA LEU A 7 6.39 27.78 -0.62
C LEU A 7 6.53 27.23 -2.05
N VAL A 8 7.42 27.81 -2.87
CA VAL A 8 7.61 27.39 -4.27
C VAL A 8 8.52 26.15 -4.38
N ASN A 9 9.37 25.90 -3.39
CA ASN A 9 10.34 24.79 -3.42
C ASN A 9 9.91 23.53 -2.67
N ILE A 10 8.90 23.62 -1.79
CA ILE A 10 8.38 22.48 -1.03
C ILE A 10 7.73 21.41 -1.95
N PRO A 11 6.90 21.76 -2.96
CA PRO A 11 6.30 20.76 -3.84
C PRO A 11 7.34 19.93 -4.60
N ASN A 12 8.37 20.61 -5.15
CA ASN A 12 9.46 19.96 -5.89
C ASN A 12 10.33 19.07 -4.99
N THR A 13 10.51 19.46 -3.73
CA THR A 13 11.29 18.67 -2.77
C THR A 13 10.52 17.43 -2.33
N LEU A 14 9.20 17.56 -2.07
CA LEU A 14 8.34 16.43 -1.71
C LEU A 14 8.19 15.42 -2.84
N GLU A 15 7.99 15.89 -4.08
CA GLU A 15 7.91 15.00 -5.24
C GLU A 15 9.22 14.23 -5.45
N ARG A 16 10.38 14.88 -5.25
CA ARG A 16 11.68 14.19 -5.27
C ARG A 16 11.79 13.14 -4.17
N THR A 17 11.40 13.47 -2.93
CA THR A 17 11.41 12.52 -1.81
C THR A 17 10.53 11.30 -2.09
N TYR A 18 9.33 11.49 -2.66
CA TYR A 18 8.45 10.37 -2.98
C TYR A 18 8.96 9.54 -4.17
N ASN A 19 9.56 10.17 -5.17
CA ASN A 19 10.25 9.44 -6.24
C ASN A 19 11.40 8.59 -5.66
N GLU A 20 12.17 9.12 -4.70
CA GLU A 20 13.23 8.38 -4.01
C GLU A 20 12.68 7.19 -3.18
N VAL A 21 11.47 7.29 -2.61
CA VAL A 21 10.77 6.16 -1.98
C VAL A 21 10.40 5.10 -3.02
N VAL A 22 9.73 5.50 -4.10
CA VAL A 22 9.28 4.60 -5.16
C VAL A 22 10.46 3.87 -5.80
N ASP A 23 11.55 4.59 -6.04
CA ASP A 23 12.81 4.03 -6.51
C ASP A 23 13.37 2.97 -5.56
N ARG A 24 13.30 3.20 -4.24
CA ARG A 24 13.74 2.22 -3.23
C ARG A 24 12.87 0.97 -3.29
N ILE A 25 11.55 1.12 -3.39
CA ILE A 25 10.61 0.00 -3.53
C ILE A 25 10.94 -0.83 -4.79
N ASN A 26 11.19 -0.14 -5.91
CA ASN A 26 11.46 -0.78 -7.20
C ASN A 26 12.83 -1.47 -7.31
N ARG A 27 13.78 -1.14 -6.42
CA ARG A 27 15.11 -1.77 -6.35
C ARG A 27 15.15 -3.02 -5.46
N GLN A 28 14.06 -3.35 -4.77
CA GLN A 28 13.93 -4.59 -4.01
C GLN A 28 13.93 -5.82 -4.94
N ASN A 29 14.06 -7.01 -4.36
CA ASN A 29 13.82 -8.25 -5.11
C ASN A 29 12.36 -8.31 -5.60
N GLU A 30 12.08 -9.23 -6.52
CA GLU A 30 10.79 -9.29 -7.21
C GLU A 30 9.60 -9.48 -6.24
N ASP A 31 9.75 -10.38 -5.26
CA ASP A 31 8.69 -10.71 -4.30
C ASP A 31 8.41 -9.55 -3.34
N ASP A 32 9.45 -8.95 -2.76
CA ASP A 32 9.32 -7.78 -1.87
C ASP A 32 8.72 -6.57 -2.61
N ARG A 33 9.17 -6.33 -3.85
CA ARG A 33 8.62 -5.26 -4.69
C ARG A 33 7.14 -5.51 -4.97
N LYS A 34 6.76 -6.75 -5.29
CA LYS A 34 5.36 -7.12 -5.54
C LYS A 34 4.52 -6.94 -4.28
N LEU A 35 4.99 -7.41 -3.13
CA LEU A 35 4.32 -7.26 -1.84
C LEU A 35 4.12 -5.78 -1.47
N ALA A 36 5.14 -4.95 -1.67
CA ALA A 36 5.07 -3.51 -1.43
C ALA A 36 4.00 -2.84 -2.30
N TRP A 37 3.96 -3.13 -3.60
CA TRP A 37 2.98 -2.52 -4.50
C TRP A 37 1.55 -3.02 -4.26
N LEU A 38 1.37 -4.30 -3.95
CA LEU A 38 0.07 -4.83 -3.53
C LEU A 38 -0.41 -4.13 -2.25
N THR A 39 0.47 -3.99 -1.27
CA THR A 39 0.17 -3.26 -0.02
C THR A 39 -0.24 -1.82 -0.30
N LEU A 40 0.55 -1.09 -1.09
CA LEU A 40 0.26 0.32 -1.43
C LEU A 40 -1.05 0.44 -2.20
N SER A 41 -1.34 -0.49 -3.11
CA SER A 41 -2.62 -0.56 -3.82
C SER A 41 -3.79 -0.66 -2.85
N TRP A 42 -3.74 -1.59 -1.88
CA TRP A 42 -4.77 -1.75 -0.86
C TRP A 42 -4.93 -0.51 0.02
N VAL A 43 -3.83 0.01 0.58
CA VAL A 43 -3.87 1.16 1.49
C VAL A 43 -4.37 2.42 0.78
N THR A 44 -4.06 2.59 -0.51
CA THR A 44 -4.46 3.76 -1.31
C THR A 44 -5.92 3.69 -1.74
N ASN A 45 -6.44 2.50 -2.06
CA ASN A 45 -7.76 2.32 -2.69
C ASN A 45 -8.86 1.84 -1.73
N ALA A 46 -8.52 1.41 -0.52
CA ALA A 46 -9.50 0.99 0.46
C ALA A 46 -10.44 2.15 0.86
N LYS A 47 -11.74 1.87 0.96
CA LYS A 47 -12.75 2.88 1.34
C LYS A 47 -12.62 3.39 2.76
N ARG A 48 -11.96 2.63 3.62
CA ARG A 48 -11.62 2.97 5.01
C ARG A 48 -10.23 2.40 5.33
N PRO A 49 -9.54 2.92 6.35
CA PRO A 49 -8.34 2.29 6.88
C PRO A 49 -8.60 0.82 7.23
N LEU A 50 -7.63 -0.04 6.92
CA LEU A 50 -7.68 -1.48 7.16
C LEU A 50 -6.99 -1.80 8.49
N ARG A 51 -7.46 -2.82 9.21
CA ARG A 51 -6.68 -3.41 10.30
C ARG A 51 -5.54 -4.27 9.75
N PRO A 52 -4.46 -4.49 10.52
CA PRO A 52 -3.37 -5.39 10.14
C PRO A 52 -3.84 -6.76 9.63
N CYS A 53 -4.71 -7.43 10.37
CA CYS A 53 -5.24 -8.74 9.96
C CYS A 53 -6.00 -8.69 8.62
N GLU A 54 -6.81 -7.64 8.41
CA GLU A 54 -7.59 -7.49 7.17
C GLU A 54 -6.67 -7.34 5.95
N LEU A 55 -5.57 -6.60 6.09
CA LEU A 55 -4.59 -6.46 5.01
C LEU A 55 -3.85 -7.78 4.77
N THR A 56 -3.36 -8.43 5.83
CA THR A 56 -2.61 -9.69 5.72
C THR A 56 -3.44 -10.78 5.04
N GLU A 57 -4.71 -10.93 5.44
CA GLU A 57 -5.64 -11.85 4.79
C GLU A 57 -5.85 -11.47 3.32
N ALA A 58 -6.12 -10.19 3.02
CA ALA A 58 -6.33 -9.73 1.66
C ALA A 58 -5.11 -9.95 0.73
N LEU A 59 -3.90 -9.82 1.26
CA LEU A 59 -2.65 -10.08 0.52
C LEU A 59 -2.39 -11.57 0.29
N ALA A 60 -2.97 -12.45 1.11
CA ALA A 60 -2.83 -13.90 1.00
C ALA A 60 -3.90 -14.57 0.12
N VAL A 61 -4.95 -13.84 -0.28
CA VAL A 61 -5.98 -14.39 -1.16
C VAL A 61 -5.44 -14.60 -2.57
N GLU A 62 -5.45 -15.86 -3.01
CA GLU A 62 -5.16 -16.22 -4.39
C GLU A 62 -6.46 -16.45 -5.18
N PRO A 63 -6.70 -15.71 -6.28
CA PRO A 63 -7.89 -15.91 -7.11
C PRO A 63 -8.04 -17.36 -7.59
N GLY A 64 -9.22 -17.94 -7.37
CA GLY A 64 -9.53 -19.33 -7.76
C GLY A 64 -9.32 -20.36 -6.65
N THR A 65 -8.85 -19.96 -5.48
CA THR A 65 -8.84 -20.79 -4.26
C THR A 65 -10.19 -20.70 -3.53
N ASN A 66 -10.46 -21.65 -2.63
CA ASN A 66 -11.67 -21.69 -1.80
C ASN A 66 -11.40 -21.59 -0.28
N ALA A 67 -10.14 -21.36 0.11
CA ALA A 67 -9.73 -21.15 1.50
C ALA A 67 -8.45 -20.31 1.56
N LEU A 68 -8.23 -19.62 2.68
CA LEU A 68 -6.97 -18.97 2.99
C LEU A 68 -5.92 -19.99 3.42
N ASP A 69 -4.71 -19.85 2.89
CA ASP A 69 -3.54 -20.46 3.48
C ASP A 69 -3.07 -19.63 4.68
N LEU A 70 -3.59 -19.97 5.86
CA LEU A 70 -3.24 -19.29 7.11
C LEU A 70 -1.77 -19.53 7.54
N GLU A 71 -1.11 -20.54 6.98
CA GLU A 71 0.30 -20.83 7.31
C GLU A 71 1.28 -19.97 6.50
N ASN A 72 0.80 -19.36 5.40
CA ASN A 72 1.62 -18.57 4.48
C ASN A 72 1.24 -17.07 4.46
N LEU A 73 0.67 -16.58 5.56
CA LEU A 73 0.33 -15.17 5.70
C LEU A 73 1.59 -14.29 5.76
N PRO A 74 1.66 -13.19 4.99
CA PRO A 74 2.79 -12.26 5.09
C PRO A 74 2.83 -11.59 6.47
N ASP A 75 4.00 -11.60 7.07
CA ASP A 75 4.24 -10.94 8.36
C ASP A 75 4.12 -9.41 8.24
N MET A 76 3.52 -8.79 9.26
CA MET A 76 3.24 -7.34 9.25
C MET A 76 4.51 -6.48 9.32
N GLU A 77 5.56 -6.92 10.01
CA GLU A 77 6.84 -6.21 10.03
C GLU A 77 7.47 -6.22 8.64
N THR A 78 7.36 -7.36 7.94
CA THR A 78 7.79 -7.50 6.55
C THR A 78 7.02 -6.55 5.63
N ILE A 79 5.68 -6.54 5.72
CA ILE A 79 4.80 -5.65 4.93
C ILE A 79 5.19 -4.18 5.10
N VAL A 80 5.36 -3.71 6.34
CA VAL A 80 5.73 -2.31 6.62
C VAL A 80 7.14 -2.00 6.12
N SER A 81 8.09 -2.93 6.30
CA SER A 81 9.48 -2.78 5.87
C SER A 81 9.61 -2.61 4.36
N VAL A 82 8.97 -3.48 3.57
CA VAL A 82 9.07 -3.45 2.10
C VAL A 82 8.42 -2.19 1.49
N CYS A 83 7.54 -1.53 2.22
CA CYS A 83 6.95 -0.25 1.83
C CYS A 83 7.87 0.97 2.10
N ALA A 84 9.15 0.77 2.42
CA ALA A 84 10.16 1.83 2.52
C ALA A 84 9.77 3.01 3.44
N GLY A 85 9.00 2.72 4.50
CA GLY A 85 8.59 3.68 5.53
C GLY A 85 7.44 4.61 5.15
N VAL A 86 6.74 4.38 4.04
CA VAL A 86 5.53 5.16 3.72
C VAL A 86 4.25 4.61 4.30
N VAL A 87 4.26 3.35 4.73
CA VAL A 87 3.14 2.70 5.43
C VAL A 87 3.49 2.59 6.91
N VAL A 88 2.51 2.84 7.77
CA VAL A 88 2.64 2.76 9.23
C VAL A 88 1.39 2.13 9.83
N ILE A 89 1.52 1.54 11.02
CA ILE A 89 0.39 1.10 11.85
C ILE A 89 0.10 2.21 12.87
N SER A 90 -1.15 2.69 12.87
CA SER A 90 -1.64 3.72 13.79
C SER A 90 -1.83 3.13 15.19
N GLU A 91 -1.10 3.66 16.18
CA GLU A 91 -1.27 3.26 17.58
C GLU A 91 -2.62 3.71 18.18
N GLU A 92 -3.27 4.70 17.59
CA GLU A 92 -4.51 5.27 18.11
C GLU A 92 -5.72 4.34 17.88
N ASP A 93 -5.73 3.62 16.77
CA ASP A 93 -6.90 2.85 16.32
C ASP A 93 -6.57 1.52 15.63
N ASP A 94 -5.31 1.07 15.68
CA ASP A 94 -4.85 -0.20 15.13
C ASP A 94 -5.20 -0.37 13.64
N THR A 95 -4.92 0.68 12.86
CA THR A 95 -5.15 0.67 11.41
C THR A 95 -3.89 1.00 10.62
N ILE A 96 -3.76 0.39 9.44
CA ILE A 96 -2.67 0.63 8.50
C ILE A 96 -2.98 1.88 7.68
N ARG A 97 -2.02 2.80 7.60
CA ARG A 97 -2.17 4.08 6.91
C ARG A 97 -0.88 4.49 6.22
N LEU A 98 -1.01 5.46 5.32
CA LEU A 98 0.14 6.21 4.81
C LEU A 98 0.63 7.17 5.90
N ILE A 99 1.95 7.29 6.05
CA ILE A 99 2.58 8.14 7.07
C ILE A 99 2.21 9.64 6.93
N HIS A 100 1.79 10.06 5.73
CA HIS A 100 1.31 11.42 5.49
C HIS A 100 0.31 11.48 4.32
N TYR A 101 -0.71 12.33 4.44
CA TYR A 101 -1.78 12.45 3.43
C TYR A 101 -1.27 12.90 2.05
N THR A 102 -0.15 13.60 1.95
CA THR A 102 0.42 14.02 0.65
C THR A 102 0.99 12.85 -0.16
N ILE A 103 1.28 11.71 0.49
CA ILE A 103 1.67 10.48 -0.19
C ILE A 103 0.47 9.90 -0.93
N GLN A 104 -0.74 9.97 -0.36
CA GLN A 104 -1.97 9.55 -1.03
C GLN A 104 -2.10 10.25 -2.39
N ASN A 105 -2.03 11.59 -2.39
CA ASN A 105 -2.11 12.40 -3.62
C ASN A 105 -1.02 12.03 -4.64
N TYR A 106 0.18 11.66 -4.17
CA TYR A 106 1.27 11.24 -5.04
C TYR A 106 1.01 9.85 -5.64
N LEU A 107 0.59 8.88 -4.82
CA LEU A 107 0.25 7.51 -5.25
C LEU A 107 -0.91 7.51 -6.23
N GLU A 108 -1.96 8.28 -5.98
CA GLU A 108 -3.11 8.44 -6.89
C GLU A 108 -2.70 8.96 -8.28
N ARG A 109 -1.69 9.85 -8.35
CA ARG A 109 -1.15 10.36 -9.62
C ARG A 109 -0.38 9.31 -10.42
N ILE A 110 0.28 8.36 -9.74
CA ILE A 110 1.08 7.32 -10.39
C ILE A 110 0.38 5.96 -10.48
N GLN A 111 -0.81 5.81 -9.88
CA GLN A 111 -1.51 4.53 -9.81
C GLN A 111 -1.75 3.91 -11.18
N ALA A 112 -2.09 4.72 -12.18
CA ALA A 112 -2.36 4.25 -13.54
C ALA A 112 -1.13 3.61 -14.20
N ARG A 113 0.07 3.90 -13.68
CA ARG A 113 1.34 3.32 -14.14
C ARG A 113 1.77 2.14 -13.27
N GLU A 114 1.72 2.29 -11.94
CA GLU A 114 2.29 1.29 -11.02
C GLU A 114 1.30 0.17 -10.65
N PHE A 115 0.00 0.45 -10.62
CA PHE A 115 -1.06 -0.51 -10.28
C PHE A 115 -2.39 -0.18 -10.99
N PRO A 116 -2.44 -0.25 -12.35
CA PRO A 116 -3.60 0.15 -13.13
C PRO A 116 -4.87 -0.66 -12.82
N ASP A 117 -4.71 -1.92 -12.43
CA ASP A 117 -5.82 -2.85 -12.18
C ASP A 117 -6.20 -2.95 -10.69
N ALA A 118 -5.76 -2.01 -9.85
CA ALA A 118 -5.98 -2.05 -8.40
C ALA A 118 -7.44 -2.34 -8.02
N SER A 119 -8.39 -1.56 -8.56
CA SER A 119 -9.82 -1.75 -8.29
C SER A 119 -10.33 -3.13 -8.71
N THR A 120 -9.87 -3.64 -9.85
CA THR A 120 -10.25 -4.95 -10.36
C THR A 120 -9.69 -6.07 -9.48
N GLN A 121 -8.41 -5.97 -9.11
CA GLN A 121 -7.74 -6.95 -8.25
C GLN A 121 -8.35 -6.98 -6.85
N ILE A 122 -8.54 -5.81 -6.23
CA ILE A 122 -9.21 -5.68 -4.92
C ILE A 122 -10.61 -6.30 -4.97
N THR A 123 -11.38 -6.01 -6.02
CA THR A 123 -12.72 -6.56 -6.17
C THR A 123 -12.69 -8.09 -6.33
N ALA A 124 -11.79 -8.62 -7.16
CA ALA A 124 -11.64 -10.05 -7.36
C ALA A 124 -11.25 -10.75 -6.05
N THR A 125 -10.27 -10.20 -5.32
CA THR A 125 -9.85 -10.69 -4.00
C THR A 125 -11.02 -10.71 -3.02
N CYS A 126 -11.79 -9.63 -2.90
CA CYS A 126 -12.96 -9.60 -2.03
C CYS A 126 -14.00 -10.67 -2.42
N ILE A 127 -14.27 -10.86 -3.71
CA ILE A 127 -15.21 -11.88 -4.19
C ILE A 127 -14.70 -13.28 -3.85
N THR A 128 -13.43 -13.56 -4.09
CA THR A 128 -12.80 -14.84 -3.74
C THR A 128 -12.88 -15.09 -2.24
N TYR A 129 -12.52 -14.12 -1.41
CA TYR A 129 -12.60 -14.22 0.05
C TYR A 129 -14.02 -14.54 0.54
N LEU A 130 -15.03 -13.85 -0.01
CA LEU A 130 -16.44 -14.07 0.33
C LEU A 130 -16.97 -15.42 -0.17
N SER A 131 -16.27 -16.08 -1.08
CA SER A 131 -16.61 -17.40 -1.63
C SER A 131 -15.92 -18.55 -0.88
N PHE A 132 -15.15 -18.27 0.17
CA PHE A 132 -14.52 -19.31 0.97
C PHE A 132 -15.55 -20.11 1.76
N ASP A 133 -15.37 -21.43 1.77
CA ASP A 133 -16.22 -22.37 2.48
C ASP A 133 -15.82 -22.35 3.97
N PHE A 134 -16.53 -21.56 4.77
CA PHE A 134 -16.37 -21.52 6.24
C PHE A 134 -17.15 -22.62 6.95
#